data_AF-A0A354EJI2-F1
#
_entry.id   AF-A0A354EJI2-F1
#
_cell.length_a   1.000
_cell.length_b   1.000
_cell.length_c   1.000
_cell.angle_alpha   90.00
_cell.angle_beta   90.00
_cell.angle_gamma   90.00
#
_symmetry.space_group_name_H-M   'P 1'
#
loop_
_entity.id
_entity.type
_entity.pdbx_description
1 polymer ?
#
loop_
_entity_poly.entity_id
_entity_poly.type
_entity_poly.pdbx_seq_one_letter_code
_entity_poly.pdbx_strand_id
1 'polypeptide(L)'
;MHDFILAKEIADKVLEIARENNLEKISELVVELGTVSLAHDGFEEHAEDVSVDNLKFGLEEILKQSGFENIEFKISKVEGENWKLVSMA
;
A
#
# COMPACT_ATOMS: atom_id res chain seq x y z
N MET A 1 -4.88 -13.50 0.62
CA MET A 1 -5.76 -12.52 -0.08
C MET A 1 -5.78 -11.18 0.66
N HIS A 2 -5.38 -11.13 1.93
CA HIS A 2 -5.25 -9.95 2.77
C HIS A 2 -4.23 -8.91 2.27
N ASP A 3 -3.10 -9.36 1.70
CA ASP A 3 -2.10 -8.45 1.09
C ASP A 3 -2.70 -7.57 -0.01
N PHE A 4 -3.63 -8.13 -0.79
CA PHE A 4 -4.28 -7.41 -1.89
C PHE A 4 -5.32 -6.40 -1.38
N ILE A 5 -5.99 -6.70 -0.26
CA ILE A 5 -6.91 -5.76 0.38
C ILE A 5 -6.14 -4.55 0.89
N LEU A 6 -5.02 -4.78 1.57
CA LEU A 6 -4.14 -3.71 2.01
C LEU A 6 -3.54 -2.92 0.84
N ALA A 7 -3.11 -3.61 -0.23
CA ALA A 7 -2.63 -2.96 -1.44
C ALA A 7 -3.68 -2.01 -2.02
N LYS A 8 -4.95 -2.46 -2.09
CA LYS A 8 -6.06 -1.65 -2.56
C LYS A 8 -6.30 -0.43 -1.67
N GLU A 9 -6.29 -0.61 -0.35
CA GLU A 9 -6.49 0.48 0.60
C GLU A 9 -5.41 1.58 0.43
N ILE A 10 -4.15 1.18 0.34
CA ILE A 10 -3.03 2.10 0.11
C ILE A 10 -3.15 2.76 -1.27
N ALA A 11 -3.45 1.99 -2.33
CA ALA A 11 -3.61 2.53 -3.68
C ALA A 11 -4.76 3.54 -3.78
N ASP A 12 -5.91 3.26 -3.18
CA ASP A 12 -7.05 4.18 -3.14
C ASP A 12 -6.63 5.51 -2.48
N LYS A 13 -5.86 5.45 -1.38
CA LYS A 13 -5.34 6.66 -0.72
C LYS A 13 -4.36 7.44 -1.59
N VAL A 14 -3.49 6.73 -2.32
CA VAL A 14 -2.50 7.33 -3.23
C VAL A 14 -3.20 8.03 -4.38
N LEU A 15 -4.21 7.40 -4.97
CA LEU A 15 -5.02 7.97 -6.05
C LEU A 15 -5.83 9.19 -5.57
N GLU A 16 -6.34 9.17 -4.34
CA GLU A 16 -6.98 10.32 -3.71
C GLU A 16 -6.01 11.50 -3.64
N ILE A 17 -4.82 11.31 -3.06
CA ILE A 17 -3.82 12.39 -2.94
C ILE A 17 -3.36 12.87 -4.32
N ALA A 18 -3.13 11.95 -5.26
CA ALA A 18 -2.73 12.29 -6.62
C ALA A 18 -3.79 13.15 -7.32
N ARG A 19 -5.08 12.82 -7.15
CA ARG A 19 -6.19 13.59 -7.68
C ARG A 19 -6.30 14.97 -7.03
N GLU A 20 -6.18 15.04 -5.70
CA GLU A 20 -6.23 16.32 -4.96
C GLU A 20 -5.10 17.27 -5.37
N ASN A 21 -3.92 16.72 -5.67
CA ASN A 21 -2.75 17.50 -6.08
C ASN A 21 -2.58 17.63 -7.60
N ASN A 22 -3.53 17.12 -8.39
CA ASN A 22 -3.47 17.09 -9.86
C ASN A 22 -2.15 16.51 -10.40
N LEU A 23 -1.66 15.43 -9.77
CA LEU A 23 -0.44 14.77 -10.18
C LEU A 23 -0.64 14.02 -11.49
N GLU A 24 0.16 14.37 -12.50
CA GLU A 24 0.21 13.67 -13.79
C GLU A 24 1.15 12.46 -13.76
N LYS A 25 1.99 12.36 -12.72
CA LYS A 25 2.99 11.31 -12.57
C LYS A 25 3.28 11.04 -11.09
N ILE A 26 3.54 9.78 -10.79
CA ILE A 26 4.15 9.32 -9.54
C ILE A 26 5.39 8.52 -9.95
N SER A 27 6.55 8.94 -9.48
CA SER A 27 7.85 8.30 -9.73
C SER A 27 8.30 7.47 -8.53
N GLU A 28 7.89 7.83 -7.31
CA GLU A 28 8.27 7.13 -6.08
C GLU A 28 7.11 7.08 -5.08
N LEU A 29 7.01 5.95 -4.38
CA LEU A 29 6.06 5.74 -3.30
C LEU A 29 6.75 5.04 -2.13
N VAL A 30 6.80 5.72 -0.98
CA VAL A 30 7.45 5.22 0.24
C VAL A 30 6.39 4.90 1.28
N VAL A 31 6.34 3.63 1.68
CA VAL A 31 5.37 3.11 2.67
C VAL A 31 6.10 2.44 3.82
N GLU A 32 5.71 2.81 5.02
CA GLU A 32 6.06 2.09 6.24
C GLU A 32 4.93 1.11 6.55
N LEU A 33 5.29 -0.14 6.78
CA LEU A 33 4.36 -1.22 7.05
C LEU A 33 4.60 -1.74 8.48
N GLY A 34 3.70 -1.43 9.40
CA GLY A 34 3.68 -2.04 10.72
C GLY A 34 3.19 -3.49 10.71
N THR A 35 3.03 -4.07 11.89
CA THR A 35 2.26 -5.28 12.12
C THR A 35 0.79 -4.98 11.85
N VAL A 36 0.31 -5.30 10.65
CA VAL A 36 -1.09 -5.08 10.28
C VAL A 36 -1.90 -6.28 10.74
N SER A 37 -2.58 -6.14 11.88
CA SER A 37 -3.60 -7.10 12.34
C SER A 37 -4.90 -6.84 11.58
N LEU A 38 -5.11 -7.52 10.46
CA LEU A 38 -6.38 -7.47 9.74
C LEU A 38 -7.41 -8.34 10.48
N ALA A 39 -8.22 -7.71 11.34
CA ALA A 39 -9.34 -8.40 11.99
C ALA A 39 -10.45 -8.61 10.96
N HIS A 40 -10.52 -9.78 10.36
CA HIS A 40 -11.66 -10.18 9.54
C HIS A 40 -12.19 -11.55 9.98
N ASP A 41 -13.52 -11.62 10.11
CA ASP A 41 -14.34 -12.84 10.29
C ASP A 41 -14.30 -13.58 11.65
N GLY A 42 -14.15 -12.88 12.77
CA GLY A 42 -14.48 -13.45 14.09
C GLY A 42 -13.63 -14.66 14.52
N PHE A 43 -12.48 -14.85 13.89
CA PHE A 43 -11.40 -15.73 14.34
C PHE A 43 -10.32 -14.91 15.04
N GLU A 44 -9.55 -15.58 15.91
CA GLU A 44 -8.50 -14.98 16.74
C GLU A 44 -7.56 -14.08 15.92
N GLU A 45 -7.02 -13.05 16.56
CA GLU A 45 -6.08 -12.10 15.98
C GLU A 45 -4.82 -12.82 15.47
N HIS A 46 -4.83 -13.26 14.22
CA HIS A 46 -3.62 -13.73 13.55
C HIS A 46 -2.94 -12.50 12.97
N ALA A 47 -1.76 -12.18 13.49
CA ALA A 47 -0.82 -11.30 12.81
C ALA A 47 -0.43 -11.99 11.48
N GLU A 48 -1.17 -11.71 10.42
CA GLU A 48 -0.80 -12.18 9.10
C GLU A 48 0.45 -11.43 8.65
N ASP A 49 1.51 -12.18 8.36
CA ASP A 49 2.73 -11.60 7.82
C ASP A 49 2.42 -11.14 6.39
N VAL A 50 2.11 -9.86 6.25
CA VAL A 50 1.96 -9.22 4.95
C VAL A 50 3.29 -9.37 4.21
N SER A 51 3.24 -10.01 3.05
CA SER A 51 4.38 -10.13 2.16
C SER A 51 4.60 -8.81 1.45
N VAL A 52 5.76 -8.20 1.67
CA VAL A 52 6.15 -6.95 1.00
C VAL A 52 6.12 -7.10 -0.52
N ASP A 53 6.54 -8.26 -1.04
CA ASP A 53 6.48 -8.56 -2.48
C ASP A 53 5.04 -8.62 -2.99
N ASN A 54 4.13 -9.27 -2.27
CA ASN A 54 2.71 -9.34 -2.67
C ASN A 54 2.05 -7.97 -2.59
N LEU A 55 2.36 -7.19 -1.56
CA LEU A 55 1.85 -5.83 -1.39
C LEU A 55 2.33 -4.93 -2.53
N LYS A 56 3.63 -4.99 -2.84
CA LYS A 56 4.24 -4.24 -3.95
C LYS A 56 3.59 -4.62 -5.28
N PHE A 57 3.43 -5.92 -5.55
CA PHE A 57 2.78 -6.39 -6.76
C PHE A 57 1.34 -5.88 -6.88
N GLY A 58 0.56 -5.95 -5.79
CA GLY A 58 -0.80 -5.42 -5.77
C GLY A 58 -0.86 -3.92 -6.03
N LEU A 59 0.03 -3.15 -5.39
CA LEU A 59 0.12 -1.70 -5.59
C LEU A 59 0.49 -1.34 -7.04
N GLU A 60 1.48 -2.03 -7.61
CA GLU A 60 1.91 -1.81 -8.98
C GLU A 60 0.76 -2.05 -9.97
N GLU A 61 0.05 -3.18 -9.84
CA GLU A 61 -1.05 -3.52 -10.75
C GLU A 61 -2.21 -2.52 -10.67
N ILE A 62 -2.60 -2.09 -9.46
CA ILE A 62 -3.73 -1.15 -9.26
C ILE A 62 -3.37 0.25 -9.78
N LEU A 63 -2.18 0.75 -9.47
CA LEU A 63 -1.75 2.09 -9.88
C LEU A 63 -1.50 2.16 -11.39
N LYS A 64 -0.97 1.08 -11.98
CA LYS A 64 -0.81 0.94 -13.42
C LYS A 64 -2.14 1.00 -14.17
N GLN A 65 -3.17 0.33 -13.66
CA GLN A 65 -4.53 0.43 -14.23
C GLN A 65 -5.10 1.85 -14.15
N SER A 66 -4.61 2.67 -13.22
CA SER A 66 -5.01 4.07 -13.04
C SER A 66 -4.16 5.05 -13.84
N GLY A 67 -3.23 4.57 -14.67
CA GLY A 67 -2.37 5.39 -15.54
C GLY A 67 -1.04 5.82 -14.93
N PHE A 68 -0.70 5.37 -13.71
CA PHE A 68 0.60 5.63 -13.11
C PHE A 68 1.54 4.44 -13.34
N GLU A 69 2.59 4.64 -14.12
CA GLU A 69 3.55 3.60 -14.50
C GLU A 69 4.97 3.93 -14.04
N ASN A 70 5.82 2.90 -13.92
CA ASN A 70 7.23 3.04 -13.56
C ASN A 70 7.45 3.69 -12.18
N ILE A 71 6.62 3.33 -11.20
CA ILE A 71 6.70 3.82 -9.82
C ILE A 71 7.76 2.99 -9.07
N GLU A 72 8.70 3.66 -8.40
CA GLU A 72 9.59 3.01 -7.46
C GLU A 72 8.90 2.83 -6.10
N PHE A 73 8.61 1.58 -5.74
CA PHE A 73 8.03 1.24 -4.44
C PHE A 73 9.10 0.95 -3.39
N LYS A 74 9.14 1.75 -2.33
CA LYS A 74 9.99 1.56 -1.15
C LYS A 74 9.12 1.22 0.06
N ILE A 75 8.98 -0.07 0.34
CA ILE A 75 8.18 -0.57 1.46
C ILE A 75 9.12 -1.07 2.56
N SER A 76 9.05 -0.47 3.74
CA SER A 76 9.86 -0.84 4.91
C SER A 76 8.98 -1.39 6.03
N LYS A 77 9.33 -2.54 6.59
CA LYS A 77 8.66 -3.04 7.81
C LYS A 77 9.15 -2.23 9.01
N VAL A 78 8.23 -1.68 9.80
CA VAL A 78 8.52 -0.87 11.01
C VAL A 78 7.82 -1.43 12.24
N GLU A 79 8.28 -1.07 13.43
CA GLU A 79 7.55 -1.37 14.67
C GLU A 79 6.31 -0.47 14.79
N GLY A 80 5.13 -1.06 14.91
CA GLY A 80 3.84 -0.35 15.00
C GLY A 80 2.68 -1.19 14.50
N GLU A 81 1.44 -0.76 14.72
CA GLU A 81 0.22 -1.56 14.43
C GLU A 81 -0.48 -1.18 13.12
N ASN A 82 0.12 -0.33 12.28
CA ASN A 82 -0.51 0.21 11.08
C ASN A 82 0.49 0.48 9.95
N TRP A 83 -0.03 0.68 8.74
CA TRP A 83 0.74 1.21 7.61
C TRP A 83 0.70 2.74 7.58
N LYS A 84 1.67 3.34 6.89
CA LYS A 84 1.76 4.78 6.68
C LYS A 84 2.39 5.09 5.33
N LEU A 85 1.77 5.99 4.58
CA LEU A 85 2.41 6.63 3.42
C LEU A 85 3.38 7.71 3.94
N VAL A 86 4.68 7.48 3.76
CA VAL A 86 5.74 8.39 4.21
C VAL A 86 5.94 9.52 3.22
N SER A 87 6.05 9.18 1.95
CA SER A 87 6.23 10.16 0.87
C SER A 87 5.74 9.61 -0.47
N MET A 88 5.44 10.55 -1.35
CA MET A 88 5.05 10.33 -2.73
C MET A 88 5.64 11.45 -3.58
N ALA A 89 6.28 11.11 -4.70
CA ALA A 89 6.96 12.04 -5.60
C ALA A 89 6.70 11.66 -7.06
#